data_AF-A0A2V9J3Z4-F1
#
_entry.id   AF-A0A2V9J3Z4-F1
#
_cell.length_a   1.000
_cell.length_b   1.000
_cell.length_c   1.000
_cell.angle_alpha   90.00
_cell.angle_beta   90.00
_cell.angle_gamma   90.00
#
_symmetry.space_group_name_H-M   'P 1'
#
loop_
_entity.id
_entity.type
_entity.pdbx_description
1 polymer ?
#
loop_
_entity_poly.entity_id
_entity_poly.type
_entity_poly.pdbx_seq_one_letter_code
_entity_poly.pdbx_strand_id
1 'polypeptide(L)'
;MLFDTNGKFRTELGASAKGPYLFFNDPKEKGPRIALIIENDAPQLQISDQEGFTAVLGSNSLVSTKTKEVQRTTAASLLLFGKEREIIWRTP
;
A
#
# COMPACT_ATOMS: atom_id res chain seq x y z
N MET A 1 2.05 5.77 18.24
CA MET A 1 2.04 4.30 18.03
C MET A 1 1.11 3.67 19.05
N LEU A 2 0.33 2.65 18.64
CA LEU A 2 -0.55 1.86 19.49
C LEU A 2 -0.12 0.39 19.44
N PHE A 3 -0.16 -0.27 20.60
CA PHE A 3 0.22 -1.66 20.79
C PHE A 3 -0.95 -2.45 21.38
N ASP A 4 -1.04 -3.75 21.10
CA ASP A 4 -2.01 -4.64 21.76
C ASP A 4 -1.56 -5.06 23.17
N THR A 5 -2.40 -5.83 23.88
CA THR A 5 -2.12 -6.30 25.25
C THR A 5 -0.89 -7.22 25.36
N ASN A 6 -0.41 -7.75 24.23
CA ASN A 6 0.80 -8.58 24.16
C ASN A 6 2.02 -7.74 23.73
N GLY A 7 1.90 -6.41 23.68
CA GLY A 7 2.96 -5.51 23.27
C GLY A 7 3.22 -5.49 21.76
N LYS A 8 2.32 -6.05 20.93
CA LYS A 8 2.55 -6.06 19.48
C LYS A 8 2.07 -4.77 18.84
N PHE A 9 2.87 -4.24 17.92
CA PHE A 9 2.57 -3.00 17.20
C PHE A 9 1.35 -3.14 16.30
N ARG A 10 0.36 -2.24 16.44
CA ARG A 10 -0.91 -2.31 15.68
C ARG A 10 -1.14 -1.09 14.80
N THR A 11 -0.85 0.12 15.28
CA THR A 11 -1.19 1.34 14.53
C THR A 11 -0.21 2.47 14.77
N GLU A 12 0.06 3.25 13.75
CA GLU A 12 0.85 4.48 13.85
C GLU A 12 0.32 5.54 12.91
N LEU A 13 0.13 6.75 13.44
CA LEU A 13 0.01 7.99 12.69
C LEU A 13 1.34 8.73 12.85
N GLY A 14 1.99 9.06 11.75
CA GLY A 14 3.32 9.66 11.76
C GLY A 14 3.63 10.45 10.50
N ALA A 15 4.85 10.97 10.44
CA ALA A 15 5.39 11.64 9.28
C ALA A 15 6.87 11.33 9.14
N SER A 16 7.32 11.20 7.89
CA SER A 16 8.73 11.02 7.53
C SER A 16 9.18 12.16 6.62
N ALA A 17 10.46 12.17 6.24
CA ALA A 17 10.98 13.09 5.22
C ALA A 17 10.25 12.98 3.87
N LYS A 18 9.58 11.85 3.61
CA LYS A 18 8.82 11.63 2.37
C LYS A 18 7.35 12.04 2.46
N GLY A 19 6.86 12.30 3.67
CA GLY A 19 5.49 12.74 3.93
C GLY A 19 4.77 11.98 5.05
N PRO A 20 3.50 12.34 5.30
CA PRO A 20 2.65 11.77 6.35
C PRO A 20 2.15 10.35 6.01
N TYR A 21 1.90 9.57 7.06
CA TYR A 21 1.37 8.21 6.94
C TYR A 21 0.49 7.79 8.12
N LEU A 22 -0.41 6.85 7.85
CA LEU A 22 -1.16 6.07 8.83
C LEU A 22 -1.10 4.59 8.45
N PHE A 23 -0.64 3.75 9.38
CA PHE A 23 -0.50 2.31 9.19
C PHE A 23 -1.37 1.50 10.15
N PHE A 24 -1.96 0.41 9.65
CA PHE A 24 -2.55 -0.65 10.45
C PHE A 24 -1.80 -1.95 10.17
N ASN A 25 -1.19 -2.53 11.19
CA ASN A 25 -0.29 -3.67 11.07
C ASN A 25 -0.96 -4.96 11.53
N ASP A 26 -0.73 -6.05 10.80
CA ASP A 26 -0.90 -7.41 11.32
C ASP A 26 0.44 -7.83 11.93
N PRO A 27 0.49 -8.16 13.23
CA PRO A 27 1.74 -8.56 13.88
C PRO A 27 2.33 -9.88 13.37
N LYS A 28 1.61 -10.62 12.51
CA LYS A 28 2.11 -11.83 11.85
C LYS A 28 2.85 -11.52 10.55
N GLU A 29 2.77 -10.28 10.05
CA GLU A 29 3.30 -9.89 8.75
C GLU A 29 4.44 -8.87 8.86
N LYS A 30 5.24 -8.75 7.80
CA LYS A 30 6.39 -7.84 7.73
C LYS A 30 6.02 -6.40 7.39
N GLY A 31 4.73 -6.08 7.20
CA GLY A 31 4.27 -4.75 6.79
C GLY A 31 2.81 -4.48 7.16
N PRO A 32 2.32 -3.26 6.87
CA PRO A 32 0.96 -2.88 7.17
C PRO A 32 -0.04 -3.56 6.24
N ARG A 33 -1.19 -3.95 6.81
CA ARG A 33 -2.38 -4.43 6.09
C ARG A 33 -3.16 -3.29 5.46
N ILE A 34 -3.13 -2.13 6.11
CA ILE A 34 -3.72 -0.91 5.59
C ILE A 34 -2.67 0.19 5.70
N ALA A 35 -2.41 0.86 4.59
CA ALA A 35 -1.51 2.00 4.53
C ALA A 35 -2.23 3.17 3.88
N LEU A 36 -2.32 4.29 4.58
CA LEU A 36 -2.70 5.58 4.01
C LEU A 36 -1.46 6.46 4.05
N ILE A 37 -0.92 6.80 2.88
CA ILE A 37 0.36 7.50 2.75
C ILE A 37 0.27 8.62 1.73
N ILE A 38 1.07 9.66 1.95
CA ILE A 38 1.44 10.61 0.91
C ILE A 38 2.96 10.57 0.83
N GLU A 39 3.50 9.88 -0.17
CA GLU A 39 4.94 9.73 -0.37
C GLU A 39 5.39 10.53 -1.58
N ASN A 40 6.20 11.58 -1.40
CA ASN A 40 6.67 12.48 -2.48
C ASN A 40 5.51 12.92 -3.42
N ASP A 41 4.46 13.49 -2.81
CA ASP A 41 3.23 13.94 -3.47
C ASP A 41 2.44 12.86 -4.23
N ALA A 42 2.72 11.56 -4.00
CA ALA A 42 1.82 10.47 -4.38
C ALA A 42 0.94 10.06 -3.20
N PRO A 43 -0.35 10.42 -3.20
CA PRO A 43 -1.29 9.86 -2.26
C PRO A 43 -1.60 8.41 -2.63
N GLN A 44 -1.67 7.54 -1.63
CA GLN A 44 -2.03 6.13 -1.78
C GLN A 44 -2.82 5.64 -0.56
N LEU A 45 -3.90 4.90 -0.81
CA LEU A 45 -4.55 4.00 0.15
C LEU A 45 -4.36 2.57 -0.33
N GLN A 46 -3.70 1.74 0.46
CA GLN A 46 -3.52 0.31 0.22
C GLN A 46 -4.26 -0.51 1.26
N ILE A 47 -4.91 -1.60 0.82
CA ILE A 47 -5.50 -2.63 1.69
C ILE A 47 -5.07 -3.99 1.16
N SER A 48 -4.49 -4.83 2.03
CA SER A 48 -4.05 -6.19 1.71
C SER A 48 -4.75 -7.22 2.59
N ASP A 49 -5.04 -8.40 2.04
CA ASP A 49 -5.57 -9.54 2.80
C ASP A 49 -4.47 -10.56 3.22
N GLN A 50 -4.83 -11.63 3.94
CA GLN A 50 -3.86 -12.67 4.38
C GLN A 50 -3.51 -13.64 3.25
N GLU A 51 -4.28 -13.63 2.17
CA GLU A 51 -4.10 -14.54 1.04
C GLU A 51 -3.20 -13.94 -0.06
N GLY A 52 -2.84 -12.66 0.04
CA GLY A 52 -1.95 -11.95 -0.87
C GLY A 52 -2.66 -10.99 -1.83
N PHE A 53 -3.99 -10.89 -1.78
CA PHE A 53 -4.71 -9.90 -2.59
C PHE A 53 -4.50 -8.49 -2.05
N THR A 54 -4.41 -7.52 -2.95
CA THR A 54 -4.21 -6.11 -2.56
C THR A 54 -5.04 -5.18 -3.43
N ALA A 55 -5.71 -4.21 -2.82
CA ALA A 55 -6.33 -3.08 -3.49
C ALA A 55 -5.52 -1.81 -3.21
N VAL A 56 -5.29 -1.00 -4.24
CA VAL A 56 -4.62 0.29 -4.13
C VAL A 56 -5.43 1.37 -4.82
N LEU A 57 -5.84 2.39 -4.07
CA LEU A 57 -6.36 3.66 -4.59
C LEU A 57 -5.25 4.71 -4.55
N GLY A 58 -4.98 5.39 -5.66
CA GLY A 58 -4.01 6.47 -5.76
C GLY A 58 -2.83 6.20 -6.69
N SER A 59 -1.78 7.01 -6.49
CA SER A 59 -0.57 6.99 -7.31
C SER A 59 0.31 5.79 -6.95
N ASN A 60 0.58 4.93 -7.92
CA ASN A 60 1.36 3.71 -7.76
C ASN A 60 2.36 3.56 -8.92
N SER A 61 3.50 2.91 -8.66
CA SER A 61 4.55 2.65 -9.64
C SER A 61 4.41 1.24 -10.18
N LEU A 62 4.01 1.11 -11.45
CA LEU A 62 3.88 -0.17 -12.14
C LEU A 62 5.10 -0.43 -12.99
N VAL A 63 5.72 -1.60 -12.81
CA VAL A 63 6.85 -2.03 -13.66
C VAL A 63 6.31 -2.96 -14.74
N SER A 64 6.52 -2.59 -16.00
CA SER A 64 6.23 -3.44 -17.15
C SER A 64 7.14 -4.67 -17.14
N THR A 65 6.57 -5.87 -17.10
CA THR A 65 7.37 -7.10 -17.18
C THR A 65 8.05 -7.28 -18.54
N LYS A 66 7.47 -6.71 -19.61
CA LYS A 66 7.97 -6.79 -20.99
C LYS A 66 9.07 -5.77 -21.29
N THR A 67 8.85 -4.51 -20.94
CA THR A 67 9.74 -3.39 -21.31
C THR A 67 10.66 -2.95 -20.17
N LYS A 68 10.40 -3.41 -18.93
CA LYS A 68 11.04 -2.94 -17.68
C LYS A 68 10.81 -1.45 -17.37
N GLU A 69 9.98 -0.77 -18.15
CA GLU A 69 9.62 0.62 -17.91
C GLU A 69 8.75 0.73 -16.67
N VAL A 70 8.95 1.83 -15.93
CA VAL A 70 8.13 2.19 -14.77
C VAL A 70 7.09 3.21 -15.22
N GLN A 71 5.82 2.86 -15.10
CA GLN A 71 4.70 3.77 -15.33
C GLN A 71 4.05 4.12 -14.00
N ARG A 72 3.88 5.42 -13.74
CA ARG A 72 3.13 5.89 -12.56
C ARG A 72 1.65 6.06 -12.90
N THR A 73 0.77 5.56 -12.04
CA THR A 73 -0.68 5.85 -12.13
C THR A 73 -1.00 7.24 -11.59
N THR A 74 -2.21 7.72 -11.84
CA THR A 74 -2.68 9.00 -11.27
C THR A 74 -3.17 8.80 -9.84
N ALA A 75 -3.37 9.90 -9.12
CA ALA A 75 -4.02 9.87 -7.81
C ALA A 75 -5.48 9.37 -7.84
N ALA A 76 -6.10 9.30 -9.02
CA ALA A 76 -7.49 8.85 -9.19
C ALA A 76 -7.60 7.34 -9.49
N SER A 77 -6.49 6.61 -9.53
CA SER A 77 -6.47 5.22 -10.00
C SER A 77 -6.81 4.19 -8.95
N LEU A 78 -7.60 3.17 -9.33
CA LEU A 78 -7.79 1.96 -8.53
C LEU A 78 -7.16 0.76 -9.24
N LEU A 79 -6.27 0.08 -8.52
CA LEU A 79 -5.58 -1.13 -8.93
C LEU A 79 -5.95 -2.28 -7.99
N LEU A 80 -6.32 -3.43 -8.57
CA LEU A 80 -6.52 -4.68 -7.82
C LEU A 80 -5.44 -5.68 -8.24
N PHE A 81 -4.78 -6.25 -7.24
CA PHE A 81 -3.71 -7.22 -7.40
C PHE A 81 -4.14 -8.58 -6.88
N GLY A 82 -3.80 -9.63 -7.63
CA GLY A 82 -3.90 -11.02 -7.20
C GLY A 82 -2.75 -11.43 -6.28
N LYS A 83 -2.74 -12.71 -5.90
CA LYS A 83 -1.82 -13.28 -4.89
C LYS A 83 -0.35 -13.17 -5.28
N GLU A 84 -0.07 -13.22 -6.59
CA GLU A 84 1.29 -13.13 -7.14
C GLU A 84 1.66 -11.68 -7.50
N ARG A 85 0.89 -10.71 -7.01
CA ARG A 85 0.98 -9.27 -7.31
C ARG A 85 0.81 -8.94 -8.80
N GLU A 86 0.15 -9.82 -9.54
CA GLU A 86 -0.36 -9.55 -10.87
C GLU A 86 -1.56 -8.60 -10.81
N ILE A 87 -1.70 -7.69 -11.77
CA ILE A 87 -2.87 -6.83 -11.86
C ILE A 87 -4.04 -7.66 -12.40
N ILE A 88 -5.08 -7.85 -11.58
CA ILE A 88 -6.32 -8.55 -11.98
C ILE A 88 -7.38 -7.58 -12.49
N TRP A 89 -7.32 -6.31 -12.08
CA TRP A 89 -8.18 -5.25 -12.56
C TRP A 89 -7.55 -3.87 -12.36
N ARG A 90 -7.86 -2.93 -13.26
CA ARG A 90 -7.47 -1.52 -13.13
C ARG A 90 -8.46 -0.59 -13.83
N THR A 91 -8.60 0.61 -13.29
CA THR A 91 -9.29 1.77 -13.88
C THR A 91 -8.32 2.97 -13.86
N PRO A 92 -8.52 4.01 -14.70
CA PRO A 92 -7.95 5.31 -14.39
C PRO A 92 -8.14 5.71 -12.95
#